data_AF-A0A3D0PBT4-F1
#
_entry.id   AF-A0A3D0PBT4-F1
#
_cell.length_a   1.000
_cell.length_b   1.000
_cell.length_c   1.000
_cell.angle_alpha   90.00
_cell.angle_beta   90.00
_cell.angle_gamma   90.00
#
_symmetry.space_group_name_H-M   'P 1'
#
loop_
_entity.id
_entity.type
_entity.pdbx_description
1 polymer ?
#
loop_
_entity_poly.entity_id
_entity_poly.type
_entity_poly.pdbx_seq_one_letter_code
_entity_poly.pdbx_strand_id
1 'polypeptide(L)'
;GWSVATSLESTPEGWRAASYDVLVDSPLALGDLHTLHFEVGGVPHRWVWQGLQRPAPRQSWQQQLPKICAATCALLGAERPISDDYLFITRFSATGYGGLEHDDGCALMFSRRELATAAGQRQLLQLAAHEYLHQWNVRRLRPVGLRPYRYGQAVLIPELWFAEGVTSYYDQLIVLQAGLCSEEEYLEDLSKDLSRFLSTPGRHVQSLLESATEAWVKLYRRDAHSDNQQISYYLKGALVSLLLDLHLLAQGQGLHVLLQQLWLRFGRVGRGYSQADIEQLVGELDPQLPALLHSWLSGVDDLPLSGYLKSVGLDLLPDPAESPYSGLQSTFQEGQLTISKVDRDSPAELAGLSPGDELLALDAERLRSPEQLPPLLSAGGQHELLFCRDGAVRSTALRPSTPQPCRWSLRLDPNASEAACHLRRSWFQGPAR
;
A
#
# COMPACT_ATOMS: atom_id res chain seq x y z
N GLY A 1 16.54 -31.07 14.75
CA GLY A 1 16.54 -29.92 15.69
C GLY A 1 16.02 -28.70 14.96
N TRP A 2 15.76 -27.59 15.66
CA TRP A 2 15.40 -26.32 15.01
C TRP A 2 16.56 -25.79 14.16
N SER A 3 16.23 -25.17 13.03
CA SER A 3 17.15 -24.38 12.21
C SER A 3 17.02 -22.89 12.53
N VAL A 4 18.06 -22.13 12.19
CA VAL A 4 18.15 -20.69 12.41
C VAL A 4 18.41 -19.99 11.08
N ALA A 5 17.73 -18.86 10.84
CA ALA A 5 18.00 -17.98 9.72
C ALA A 5 18.13 -16.53 10.18
N THR A 6 19.23 -15.89 9.78
CA THR A 6 19.51 -14.47 10.00
C THR A 6 20.52 -14.00 8.93
N SER A 7 20.61 -12.69 8.72
CA SER A 7 21.63 -12.02 7.90
C SER A 7 22.97 -11.82 8.62
N LEU A 8 23.02 -12.02 9.96
CA LEU A 8 24.25 -11.85 10.73
C LEU A 8 25.34 -12.84 10.32
N GLU A 9 26.59 -12.38 10.43
CA GLU A 9 27.79 -13.19 10.22
C GLU A 9 27.79 -14.38 11.20
N SER A 10 27.86 -15.60 10.66
CA SER A 10 27.98 -16.82 11.44
C SER A 10 29.43 -17.04 11.88
N THR A 11 29.62 -17.36 13.16
CA THR A 11 30.92 -17.61 13.81
C THR A 11 30.86 -18.95 14.56
N PRO A 12 32.01 -19.55 14.95
CA PRO A 12 32.00 -20.77 15.77
C PRO A 12 31.23 -20.65 17.10
N GLU A 13 31.07 -19.43 17.60
CA GLU A 13 30.45 -19.11 18.91
C GLU A 13 28.98 -18.66 18.78
N GLY A 14 28.46 -18.52 17.57
CA GLY A 14 27.11 -17.99 17.30
C GLY A 14 27.11 -16.98 16.16
N TRP A 15 26.50 -15.81 16.37
CA TRP A 15 26.41 -14.75 15.36
C TRP A 15 27.05 -13.46 15.85
N ARG A 16 27.63 -12.70 14.91
CA ARG A 16 28.29 -11.43 15.21
C ARG A 16 27.65 -10.29 14.41
N ALA A 17 27.39 -9.18 15.10
CA ALA A 17 27.00 -7.91 14.50
C ALA A 17 28.14 -6.89 14.62
N ALA A 18 28.37 -6.09 13.59
CA ALA A 18 29.42 -5.07 13.59
C ALA A 18 29.11 -3.88 14.51
N SER A 19 27.84 -3.63 14.79
CA SER A 19 27.35 -2.56 15.67
C SER A 19 25.99 -2.94 16.25
N TYR A 20 25.50 -2.14 17.21
CA TYR A 20 24.13 -2.29 17.72
C TYR A 20 23.08 -2.07 16.63
N ASP A 21 23.32 -1.13 15.70
CA ASP A 21 22.43 -0.85 14.57
C ASP A 21 22.26 -2.10 13.68
N VAL A 22 23.36 -2.76 13.33
CA VAL A 22 23.34 -4.04 12.58
C VAL A 22 22.63 -5.14 13.37
N LEU A 23 22.82 -5.20 14.69
CA LEU A 23 22.18 -6.20 15.54
C LEU A 23 20.65 -6.07 15.52
N VAL A 24 20.12 -4.86 15.73
CA VAL A 24 18.66 -4.64 15.77
C VAL A 24 18.02 -4.62 14.39
N ASP A 25 18.82 -4.42 13.34
CA ASP A 25 18.38 -4.51 11.96
C ASP A 25 18.50 -5.92 11.35
N SER A 26 18.95 -6.92 12.11
CA SER A 26 19.09 -8.28 11.58
C SER A 26 18.05 -9.20 12.20
N PRO A 27 16.92 -9.48 11.51
CA PRO A 27 15.89 -10.34 12.05
C PRO A 27 16.39 -11.79 12.16
N LEU A 28 15.73 -12.55 13.02
CA LEU A 28 16.08 -13.93 13.32
C LEU A 28 14.83 -14.82 13.30
N ALA A 29 14.88 -15.89 12.53
CA ALA A 29 13.88 -16.95 12.52
C ALA A 29 14.45 -18.23 13.13
N LEU A 30 13.66 -18.89 13.97
CA LEU A 30 13.98 -20.15 14.63
C LEU A 30 12.80 -21.11 14.47
N GLY A 31 13.06 -22.36 14.09
CA GLY A 31 12.01 -23.38 14.06
C GLY A 31 12.26 -24.47 13.04
N ASP A 32 11.17 -25.05 12.53
CA ASP A 32 11.19 -25.92 11.36
C ASP A 32 11.11 -25.04 10.11
N LEU A 33 12.27 -24.52 9.71
CA LEU A 33 12.38 -23.59 8.60
C LEU A 33 12.59 -24.33 7.28
N HIS A 34 11.81 -23.95 6.28
CA HIS A 34 12.05 -24.34 4.91
C HIS A 34 12.82 -23.23 4.20
N THR A 35 13.82 -23.61 3.38
CA THR A 35 14.65 -22.63 2.66
C THR A 35 14.65 -22.87 1.16
N LEU A 36 14.49 -21.81 0.39
CA LEU A 36 14.68 -21.73 -1.06
C LEU A 36 15.92 -20.87 -1.32
N HIS A 37 16.77 -21.29 -2.25
CA HIS A 37 17.98 -20.55 -2.63
C HIS A 37 17.88 -20.13 -4.09
N PHE A 38 18.27 -18.90 -4.39
CA PHE A 38 18.38 -18.40 -5.76
C PHE A 38 19.47 -17.32 -5.82
N GLU A 39 19.78 -16.84 -7.02
CA GLU A 39 20.83 -15.82 -7.23
C GLU A 39 20.31 -14.74 -8.18
N VAL A 40 20.74 -13.49 -7.95
CA VAL A 40 20.43 -12.33 -8.79
C VAL A 40 21.68 -11.47 -8.90
N GLY A 41 22.20 -11.27 -10.12
CA GLY A 41 23.39 -10.45 -10.34
C GLY A 41 24.64 -10.93 -9.57
N GLY A 42 24.79 -12.25 -9.38
CA GLY A 42 25.88 -12.82 -8.59
C GLY A 42 25.67 -12.78 -7.07
N VAL A 43 24.54 -12.26 -6.58
CA VAL A 43 24.23 -12.17 -5.14
C VAL A 43 23.37 -13.37 -4.73
N PRO A 44 23.81 -14.18 -3.75
CA PRO A 44 22.98 -15.24 -3.18
C PRO A 44 21.78 -14.68 -2.43
N HIS A 45 20.63 -15.32 -2.63
CA HIS A 45 19.39 -15.01 -1.94
C HIS A 45 18.84 -16.26 -1.26
N ARG A 46 18.24 -16.04 -0.10
CA ARG A 46 17.55 -17.08 0.67
C ARG A 46 16.15 -16.61 0.95
N TRP A 47 15.14 -17.41 0.58
CA TRP A 47 13.80 -17.26 1.11
C TRP A 47 13.52 -18.39 2.09
N VAL A 48 13.43 -18.02 3.35
CA VAL A 48 13.12 -18.88 4.48
C VAL A 48 11.67 -18.68 4.91
N TRP A 49 10.93 -19.77 5.11
CA TRP A 49 9.56 -19.68 5.62
C TRP A 49 9.18 -20.77 6.61
N GLN A 50 8.11 -20.48 7.34
CA GLN A 50 7.44 -21.42 8.25
C GLN A 50 5.93 -21.16 8.31
N GLY A 51 5.19 -22.11 8.87
CA GLY A 51 3.75 -21.95 9.15
C GLY A 51 2.82 -22.27 7.99
N LEU A 52 3.30 -22.95 6.95
CA LEU A 52 2.45 -23.57 5.92
C LEU A 52 2.11 -25.01 6.29
N GLN A 53 0.82 -25.36 6.19
CA GLN A 53 0.33 -26.73 6.42
C GLN A 53 0.28 -27.56 5.14
N ARG A 54 0.21 -26.90 3.98
CA ARG A 54 0.23 -27.53 2.66
C ARG A 54 1.62 -27.36 2.05
N PRO A 55 2.03 -28.22 1.10
CA PRO A 55 3.25 -28.00 0.34
C PRO A 55 3.27 -26.60 -0.27
N ALA A 56 4.35 -25.87 -0.01
CA ALA A 56 4.57 -24.56 -0.62
C ALA A 56 4.75 -24.69 -2.15
N PRO A 57 4.33 -23.70 -2.96
CA PRO A 57 4.56 -23.68 -4.40
C PRO A 57 6.03 -23.31 -4.71
N ARG A 58 6.97 -24.11 -4.21
CA ARG A 58 8.42 -23.83 -4.23
C ARG A 58 8.95 -23.57 -5.65
N GLN A 59 8.47 -24.33 -6.63
CA GLN A 59 8.88 -24.18 -8.02
C GLN A 59 8.44 -22.83 -8.61
N SER A 60 7.23 -22.39 -8.30
CA SER A 60 6.73 -21.07 -8.72
C SER A 60 7.58 -19.97 -8.12
N TRP A 61 7.82 -20.01 -6.81
CA TRP A 61 8.66 -19.04 -6.12
C TRP A 61 10.10 -18.99 -6.68
N GLN A 62 10.70 -20.15 -6.93
CA GLN A 62 12.04 -20.26 -7.53
C GLN A 62 12.14 -19.52 -8.88
N GLN A 63 11.06 -19.46 -9.64
CA GLN A 63 11.01 -18.76 -10.93
C GLN A 63 10.61 -17.29 -10.80
N GLN A 64 9.76 -16.95 -9.83
CA GLN A 64 9.18 -15.63 -9.67
C GLN A 64 10.13 -14.65 -8.95
N LEU A 65 10.78 -15.08 -7.87
CA LEU A 65 11.61 -14.19 -7.07
C LEU A 65 12.79 -13.58 -7.80
N PRO A 66 13.57 -14.33 -8.60
CA PRO A 66 14.70 -13.74 -9.29
C PRO A 66 14.24 -12.65 -10.26
N LYS A 67 13.04 -12.78 -10.84
CA LYS A 67 12.46 -11.79 -11.75
C LYS A 67 12.08 -10.50 -11.02
N ILE A 68 11.46 -10.59 -9.85
CA ILE A 68 11.12 -9.43 -9.01
C ILE A 68 12.39 -8.68 -8.61
N CYS A 69 13.38 -9.41 -8.10
CA CYS A 69 14.64 -8.84 -7.66
C CYS A 69 15.39 -8.18 -8.82
N ALA A 70 15.43 -8.84 -9.99
CA ALA A 70 16.09 -8.30 -11.18
C ALA A 70 15.33 -7.11 -11.80
N ALA A 71 13.99 -7.09 -11.75
CA ALA A 71 13.19 -5.93 -12.15
C ALA A 71 13.43 -4.75 -11.20
N THR A 72 13.55 -5.00 -9.89
CA THR A 72 13.91 -3.97 -8.90
C THR A 72 15.31 -3.42 -9.15
N CYS A 73 16.29 -4.28 -9.47
CA CYS A 73 17.63 -3.82 -9.87
C CYS A 73 17.58 -2.92 -11.12
N ALA A 74 16.81 -3.31 -12.13
CA ALA A 74 16.63 -2.51 -13.35
C ALA A 74 15.98 -1.16 -13.07
N LEU A 75 14.96 -1.11 -12.19
CA LEU A 75 14.33 0.14 -11.73
C LEU A 75 15.38 1.12 -11.16
N LEU A 76 16.34 0.61 -10.39
CA LEU A 76 17.38 1.40 -9.75
C LEU A 76 18.62 1.62 -10.64
N GLY A 77 18.60 1.15 -11.90
CA GLY A 77 19.76 1.23 -12.80
C GLY A 77 20.97 0.46 -12.27
N ALA A 78 20.73 -0.62 -11.53
CA ALA A 78 21.76 -1.45 -10.91
C ALA A 78 21.87 -2.82 -11.60
N GLU A 79 23.11 -3.30 -11.80
CA GLU A 79 23.35 -4.64 -12.36
C GLU A 79 23.12 -5.77 -11.34
N ARG A 80 23.27 -5.44 -10.05
CA ARG A 80 23.09 -6.36 -8.94
C ARG A 80 22.52 -5.67 -7.70
N PRO A 81 21.96 -6.44 -6.76
CA PRO A 81 21.54 -5.93 -5.45
C PRO A 81 22.70 -5.30 -4.68
N ILE A 82 22.39 -4.39 -3.75
CA ILE A 82 23.41 -3.74 -2.91
C ILE A 82 24.01 -4.72 -1.90
N SER A 83 23.17 -5.59 -1.34
CA SER A 83 23.59 -6.61 -0.38
C SER A 83 24.51 -7.66 -1.03
N ASP A 84 25.33 -8.29 -0.19
CA ASP A 84 26.19 -9.42 -0.58
C ASP A 84 25.53 -10.79 -0.32
N ASP A 85 24.50 -10.83 0.52
CA ASP A 85 23.55 -11.93 0.72
C ASP A 85 22.22 -11.30 1.12
N TYR A 86 21.09 -11.79 0.61
CA TYR A 86 19.78 -11.23 0.94
C TYR A 86 18.82 -12.31 1.48
N LEU A 87 18.23 -12.04 2.64
CA LEU A 87 17.36 -12.98 3.35
C LEU A 87 15.90 -12.50 3.42
N PHE A 88 15.00 -13.20 2.74
CA PHE A 88 13.56 -13.11 2.98
C PHE A 88 13.17 -14.09 4.09
N ILE A 89 12.59 -13.59 5.18
CA ILE A 89 11.98 -14.41 6.23
C ILE A 89 10.47 -14.30 6.09
N THR A 90 9.72 -15.41 6.03
CA THR A 90 8.26 -15.36 5.93
C THR A 90 7.57 -16.26 6.92
N ARG A 91 6.68 -15.68 7.73
CA ARG A 91 5.78 -16.39 8.60
C ARG A 91 4.38 -16.43 8.00
N PHE A 92 3.88 -17.64 7.72
CA PHE A 92 2.50 -17.82 7.31
C PHE A 92 1.59 -18.07 8.53
N SER A 93 0.51 -17.29 8.63
CA SER A 93 -0.47 -17.33 9.73
C SER A 93 -1.90 -17.48 9.19
N ALA A 94 -2.90 -17.64 10.07
CA ALA A 94 -4.31 -17.72 9.63
C ALA A 94 -4.76 -16.38 9.03
N THR A 95 -4.43 -15.30 9.72
CA THR A 95 -4.64 -13.90 9.35
C THR A 95 -3.32 -13.14 9.53
N GLY A 96 -3.21 -11.98 8.91
CA GLY A 96 -2.01 -11.13 8.99
C GLY A 96 -1.44 -10.83 7.61
N TYR A 97 -0.97 -9.59 7.46
CA TYR A 97 -0.31 -9.05 6.30
C TYR A 97 0.63 -7.96 6.79
N GLY A 98 1.87 -7.96 6.31
CA GLY A 98 2.86 -6.94 6.62
C GLY A 98 4.28 -7.41 6.35
N GLY A 99 5.16 -6.47 6.12
CA GLY A 99 6.59 -6.68 6.01
C GLY A 99 7.34 -5.69 6.89
N LEU A 100 8.62 -5.97 7.08
CA LEU A 100 9.57 -5.06 7.69
C LEU A 100 10.91 -5.23 6.98
N GLU A 101 11.43 -4.11 6.51
CA GLU A 101 12.62 -4.01 5.72
C GLU A 101 13.89 -3.96 6.59
N HIS A 102 14.96 -4.56 6.07
CA HIS A 102 16.29 -4.56 6.67
C HIS A 102 17.36 -4.37 5.61
N ASP A 103 18.57 -3.99 6.01
CA ASP A 103 19.64 -3.67 5.07
C ASP A 103 19.97 -4.87 4.15
N ASP A 104 19.92 -6.09 4.68
CA ASP A 104 20.27 -7.33 3.98
C ASP A 104 19.14 -8.39 4.04
N GLY A 105 17.89 -7.94 4.16
CA GLY A 105 16.76 -8.85 4.20
C GLY A 105 15.42 -8.18 4.51
N CYS A 106 14.41 -9.00 4.74
CA CYS A 106 13.12 -8.55 5.25
C CYS A 106 12.41 -9.63 6.04
N ALA A 107 11.48 -9.23 6.91
CA ALA A 107 10.60 -10.11 7.65
C ALA A 107 9.14 -9.91 7.24
N LEU A 108 8.55 -10.94 6.64
CA LEU A 108 7.20 -10.95 6.10
C LEU A 108 6.25 -11.76 6.99
N MET A 109 5.02 -11.29 7.15
CA MET A 109 3.90 -12.04 7.67
C MET A 109 2.77 -12.06 6.64
N PHE A 110 2.26 -13.26 6.31
CA PHE A 110 1.26 -13.39 5.26
C PHE A 110 0.18 -14.44 5.58
N SER A 111 -1.06 -14.17 5.18
CA SER A 111 -2.19 -15.05 5.44
C SER A 111 -2.16 -16.29 4.55
N ARG A 112 -2.31 -17.47 5.18
CA ARG A 112 -2.55 -18.73 4.46
C ARG A 112 -3.85 -18.73 3.66
N ARG A 113 -4.87 -17.99 4.12
CA ARG A 113 -6.17 -17.89 3.45
C ARG A 113 -6.01 -17.11 2.14
N GLU A 114 -5.33 -15.97 2.19
CA GLU A 114 -5.08 -15.16 1.00
C GLU A 114 -4.19 -15.92 0.00
N LEU A 115 -3.11 -16.56 0.48
CA LEU A 115 -2.19 -17.35 -0.36
C LEU A 115 -2.88 -18.48 -1.16
N ALA A 116 -4.05 -18.94 -0.72
CA ALA A 116 -4.83 -19.95 -1.43
C ALA A 116 -5.50 -19.43 -2.71
N THR A 117 -5.48 -18.11 -2.95
CA THR A 117 -6.07 -17.46 -4.12
C THR A 117 -5.00 -16.92 -5.06
N ALA A 118 -5.32 -16.76 -6.36
CA ALA A 118 -4.40 -16.17 -7.33
C ALA A 118 -4.05 -14.70 -6.98
N ALA A 119 -5.05 -13.91 -6.59
CA ALA A 119 -4.85 -12.53 -6.15
C ALA A 119 -3.94 -12.45 -4.91
N GLY A 120 -4.13 -13.33 -3.92
CA GLY A 120 -3.25 -13.35 -2.75
C GLY A 120 -1.85 -13.87 -3.04
N GLN A 121 -1.65 -14.77 -4.01
CA GLN A 121 -0.31 -15.13 -4.47
C GLN A 121 0.40 -13.93 -5.11
N ARG A 122 -0.30 -13.16 -5.95
CA ARG A 122 0.21 -11.91 -6.52
C ARG A 122 0.51 -10.88 -5.42
N GLN A 123 -0.36 -10.75 -4.43
CA GLN A 123 -0.16 -9.85 -3.30
C GLN A 123 1.07 -10.21 -2.44
N LEU A 124 1.41 -11.49 -2.31
CA LEU A 124 2.67 -11.90 -1.66
C LEU A 124 3.90 -11.46 -2.47
N LEU A 125 3.82 -11.53 -3.81
CA LEU A 125 4.89 -11.07 -4.69
C LEU A 125 5.05 -9.55 -4.64
N GLN A 126 3.94 -8.81 -4.58
CA GLN A 126 3.93 -7.35 -4.37
C GLN A 126 4.59 -7.01 -3.02
N LEU A 127 4.20 -7.70 -1.94
CA LEU A 127 4.83 -7.51 -0.63
C LEU A 127 6.34 -7.81 -0.67
N ALA A 128 6.76 -8.89 -1.35
CA ALA A 128 8.18 -9.18 -1.52
C ALA A 128 8.90 -8.10 -2.33
N ALA A 129 8.27 -7.54 -3.37
CA ALA A 129 8.82 -6.42 -4.16
C ALA A 129 8.94 -5.13 -3.33
N HIS A 130 7.93 -4.82 -2.52
CA HIS A 130 7.91 -3.68 -1.59
C HIS A 130 9.12 -3.73 -0.65
N GLU A 131 9.25 -4.82 0.09
CA GLU A 131 10.35 -4.98 1.05
C GLU A 131 11.72 -5.09 0.37
N TYR A 132 11.78 -5.63 -0.85
CA TYR A 132 13.05 -5.73 -1.58
C TYR A 132 13.51 -4.37 -2.11
N LEU A 133 12.59 -3.55 -2.63
CA LEU A 133 12.89 -2.17 -3.02
C LEU A 133 13.38 -1.36 -1.80
N HIS A 134 12.88 -1.69 -0.61
CA HIS A 134 13.34 -1.05 0.61
C HIS A 134 14.84 -1.16 0.88
N GLN A 135 15.55 -2.16 0.35
CA GLN A 135 17.02 -2.22 0.46
C GLN A 135 17.71 -0.95 -0.10
N TRP A 136 17.09 -0.31 -1.10
CA TRP A 136 17.46 1.03 -1.57
C TRP A 136 16.68 2.07 -0.77
N ASN A 137 15.36 2.16 -0.95
CA ASN A 137 14.50 3.18 -0.36
C ASN A 137 13.48 2.50 0.55
N VAL A 138 13.64 2.42 1.87
CA VAL A 138 14.24 3.47 2.72
C VAL A 138 15.54 3.09 3.43
N ARG A 139 16.09 1.88 3.25
CA ARG A 139 17.24 1.45 4.04
C ARG A 139 18.49 2.28 3.79
N ARG A 140 18.82 2.60 2.54
CA ARG A 140 20.09 3.28 2.20
C ARG A 140 19.87 4.69 1.64
N LEU A 141 18.88 4.88 0.79
CA LEU A 141 18.29 6.16 0.45
C LEU A 141 17.21 6.48 1.49
N ARG A 142 17.60 7.20 2.55
CA ARG A 142 16.70 7.46 3.68
C ARG A 142 16.56 8.95 4.00
N PRO A 143 15.41 9.38 4.55
CA PRO A 143 15.25 10.73 5.07
C PRO A 143 16.36 11.09 6.07
N VAL A 144 16.83 12.34 6.03
CA VAL A 144 17.89 12.83 6.93
C VAL A 144 17.48 12.73 8.40
N GLY A 145 16.18 12.82 8.70
CA GLY A 145 15.63 12.63 10.05
C GLY A 145 15.92 11.24 10.65
N LEU A 146 16.15 10.23 9.80
CA LEU A 146 16.51 8.86 10.19
C LEU A 146 18.03 8.60 10.22
N ARG A 147 18.85 9.67 10.17
CA ARG A 147 20.32 9.57 10.24
C ARG A 147 20.90 10.41 11.39
N PRO A 148 21.40 9.78 12.47
CA PRO A 148 21.26 8.36 12.83
C PRO A 148 19.84 8.02 13.33
N TYR A 149 19.52 6.73 13.48
CA TYR A 149 18.32 6.31 14.20
C TYR A 149 18.40 6.73 15.68
N ARG A 150 17.29 7.27 16.19
CA ARG A 150 17.13 7.67 17.59
C ARG A 150 16.08 6.79 18.27
N TYR A 151 16.47 5.57 18.63
CA TYR A 151 15.57 4.55 19.19
C TYR A 151 14.81 4.95 20.47
N GLY A 152 15.29 5.95 21.21
CA GLY A 152 14.67 6.39 22.46
C GLY A 152 13.49 7.35 22.32
N GLN A 153 13.14 7.80 21.11
CA GLN A 153 12.08 8.79 20.92
C GLN A 153 11.38 8.64 19.57
N ALA A 154 10.15 9.15 19.47
CA ALA A 154 9.46 9.30 18.20
C ALA A 154 10.19 10.32 17.31
N VAL A 155 10.33 10.00 16.03
CA VAL A 155 10.91 10.89 15.01
C VAL A 155 9.82 11.22 13.99
N LEU A 156 9.58 12.51 13.76
CA LEU A 156 8.63 12.97 12.75
C LEU A 156 9.33 13.01 11.40
N ILE A 157 8.75 12.35 10.39
CA ILE A 157 9.36 12.16 9.08
C ILE A 157 8.29 12.45 8.02
N PRO A 158 8.10 13.72 7.64
CA PRO A 158 7.16 14.08 6.58
C PRO A 158 7.46 13.33 5.28
N GLU A 159 8.72 13.00 5.01
CA GLU A 159 9.16 12.27 3.81
C GLU A 159 8.73 10.79 3.74
N LEU A 160 7.98 10.27 4.72
CA LEU A 160 7.40 8.92 4.61
C LEU A 160 6.48 8.78 3.39
N TRP A 161 5.85 9.87 2.93
CA TRP A 161 5.09 9.83 1.68
C TRP A 161 5.95 9.38 0.49
N PHE A 162 7.23 9.74 0.47
CA PHE A 162 8.17 9.35 -0.57
C PHE A 162 8.74 7.96 -0.27
N ALA A 163 9.26 7.75 0.93
CA ALA A 163 9.86 6.48 1.33
C ALA A 163 8.90 5.29 1.13
N GLU A 164 7.63 5.49 1.45
CA GLU A 164 6.63 4.42 1.48
C GLU A 164 5.63 4.53 0.33
N GLY A 165 5.23 5.74 -0.05
CA GLY A 165 4.32 5.92 -1.19
C GLY A 165 4.96 5.58 -2.53
N VAL A 166 6.21 5.97 -2.77
CA VAL A 166 6.93 5.58 -4.01
C VAL A 166 7.15 4.07 -4.04
N THR A 167 7.45 3.46 -2.89
CA THR A 167 7.61 2.01 -2.78
C THR A 167 6.29 1.28 -3.04
N SER A 168 5.18 1.75 -2.47
CA SER A 168 3.81 1.23 -2.69
C SER A 168 3.26 1.47 -4.10
N TYR A 169 3.88 2.37 -4.87
CA TYR A 169 3.58 2.54 -6.28
C TYR A 169 4.31 1.50 -7.12
N TYR A 170 5.60 1.30 -6.82
CA TYR A 170 6.44 0.37 -7.56
C TYR A 170 6.23 -1.08 -7.18
N ASP A 171 5.75 -1.43 -5.99
CA ASP A 171 5.54 -2.83 -5.58
C ASP A 171 4.60 -3.59 -6.54
N GLN A 172 3.53 -2.96 -7.03
CA GLN A 172 2.60 -3.46 -8.03
C GLN A 172 3.22 -3.42 -9.43
N LEU A 173 3.86 -2.29 -9.78
CA LEU A 173 4.41 -2.10 -11.11
C LEU A 173 5.62 -3.01 -11.40
N ILE A 174 6.44 -3.30 -10.40
CA ILE A 174 7.57 -4.25 -10.47
C ILE A 174 7.06 -5.65 -10.80
N VAL A 175 5.93 -6.08 -10.21
CA VAL A 175 5.34 -7.40 -10.50
C VAL A 175 4.85 -7.48 -11.95
N LEU A 176 4.27 -6.41 -12.48
CA LEU A 176 3.92 -6.31 -13.90
C LEU A 176 5.18 -6.34 -14.79
N GLN A 177 6.17 -5.50 -14.50
CA GLN A 177 7.42 -5.40 -15.27
C GLN A 177 8.27 -6.68 -15.21
N ALA A 178 8.14 -7.47 -14.14
CA ALA A 178 8.73 -8.80 -14.02
C ALA A 178 7.99 -9.87 -14.85
N GLY A 179 6.86 -9.53 -15.49
CA GLY A 179 6.01 -10.43 -16.25
C GLY A 179 5.32 -11.47 -15.37
N LEU A 180 4.94 -11.07 -14.15
CA LEU A 180 4.34 -11.95 -13.14
C LEU A 180 2.86 -11.70 -12.88
N CYS A 181 2.30 -10.66 -13.51
CA CYS A 181 0.87 -10.45 -13.65
C CYS A 181 0.55 -9.89 -15.03
N SER A 182 -0.72 -9.96 -15.45
CA SER A 182 -1.18 -9.31 -16.67
C SER A 182 -1.43 -7.81 -16.45
N GLU A 183 -1.59 -7.06 -17.55
CA GLU A 183 -1.98 -5.64 -17.48
C GLU A 183 -3.36 -5.48 -16.81
N GLU A 184 -4.29 -6.40 -17.09
CA GLU A 184 -5.62 -6.41 -16.47
C GLU A 184 -5.53 -6.61 -14.96
N GLU A 185 -4.72 -7.58 -14.51
CA GLU A 185 -4.50 -7.84 -13.08
C GLU A 185 -3.86 -6.64 -12.37
N TYR A 186 -2.92 -5.95 -13.02
CA TYR A 186 -2.34 -4.72 -12.51
C TYR A 186 -3.39 -3.60 -12.40
N LEU A 187 -4.19 -3.39 -13.45
CA LEU A 187 -5.25 -2.38 -13.45
C LEU A 187 -6.34 -2.69 -12.42
N GLU A 188 -6.63 -3.96 -12.15
CA GLU A 188 -7.53 -4.38 -11.07
C GLU A 188 -6.99 -3.98 -9.70
N ASP A 189 -5.71 -4.20 -9.43
CA ASP A 189 -5.09 -3.84 -8.15
C ASP A 189 -5.01 -2.32 -7.98
N LEU A 190 -4.60 -1.59 -9.01
CA LEU A 190 -4.61 -0.12 -9.01
C LEU A 190 -6.04 0.44 -8.85
N SER A 191 -7.05 -0.20 -9.44
CA SER A 191 -8.46 0.18 -9.25
C SER A 191 -8.92 0.01 -7.80
N LYS A 192 -8.43 -1.02 -7.08
CA LYS A 192 -8.73 -1.19 -5.65
C LYS A 192 -8.13 -0.06 -4.83
N ASP A 193 -6.91 0.37 -5.13
CA ASP A 193 -6.27 1.50 -4.46
C ASP A 193 -6.98 2.81 -4.72
N LEU A 194 -7.31 3.10 -5.99
CA LEU A 194 -8.09 4.26 -6.38
C LEU A 194 -9.46 4.27 -5.68
N SER A 195 -10.14 3.12 -5.65
CA SER A 195 -11.43 2.98 -4.96
C SER A 195 -11.31 3.25 -3.47
N ARG A 196 -10.31 2.68 -2.81
CA ARG A 196 -10.05 2.89 -1.38
C ARG A 196 -9.77 4.37 -1.08
N PHE A 197 -8.99 5.04 -1.91
CA PHE A 197 -8.71 6.46 -1.74
C PHE A 197 -9.96 7.32 -1.94
N LEU A 198 -10.67 7.15 -3.06
CA LEU A 198 -11.85 7.95 -3.42
C LEU A 198 -13.06 7.70 -2.50
N SER A 199 -13.12 6.54 -1.85
CA SER A 199 -14.13 6.22 -0.84
C SER A 199 -13.75 6.65 0.58
N THR A 200 -12.55 7.18 0.82
CA THR A 200 -12.11 7.64 2.15
C THR A 200 -12.48 9.12 2.35
N PRO A 201 -13.40 9.48 3.27
CA PRO A 201 -13.77 10.87 3.51
C PRO A 201 -12.60 11.72 4.04
N GLY A 202 -11.73 11.12 4.85
CA GLY A 202 -10.57 11.77 5.47
C GLY A 202 -9.57 12.38 4.46
N ARG A 203 -9.67 12.07 3.17
CA ARG A 203 -8.85 12.69 2.11
C ARG A 203 -9.06 14.19 1.97
N HIS A 204 -10.24 14.68 2.35
CA HIS A 204 -10.60 16.10 2.39
C HIS A 204 -10.27 16.76 3.73
N VAL A 205 -9.65 16.03 4.66
CA VAL A 205 -9.36 16.48 6.02
C VAL A 205 -7.86 16.52 6.31
N GLN A 206 -7.12 15.51 5.88
CA GLN A 206 -5.69 15.38 6.17
C GLN A 206 -4.86 15.39 4.88
N SER A 207 -3.86 16.26 4.85
CA SER A 207 -2.87 16.29 3.77
C SER A 207 -1.92 15.08 3.82
N LEU A 208 -1.16 14.87 2.74
CA LEU A 208 -0.20 13.77 2.68
C LEU A 208 0.98 14.00 3.65
N LEU A 209 1.47 15.24 3.77
CA LEU A 209 2.54 15.57 4.71
C LEU A 209 2.09 15.44 6.18
N GLU A 210 0.86 15.83 6.50
CA GLU A 210 0.30 15.63 7.84
C GLU A 210 0.17 14.15 8.18
N SER A 211 -0.34 13.32 7.24
CA SER A 211 -0.43 11.87 7.45
C SER A 211 0.92 11.24 7.78
N ALA A 212 1.97 11.60 7.04
CA ALA A 212 3.33 11.14 7.29
C ALA A 212 3.87 11.65 8.63
N THR A 213 3.64 12.91 8.96
CA THR A 213 4.11 13.54 10.21
C THR A 213 3.42 12.93 11.44
N GLU A 214 2.12 12.67 11.36
CA GLU A 214 1.28 12.21 12.48
C GLU A 214 1.22 10.67 12.59
N ALA A 215 2.04 9.93 11.84
CA ALA A 215 2.01 8.46 11.77
C ALA A 215 1.96 7.77 13.13
N TRP A 216 2.77 8.25 14.10
CA TRP A 216 2.88 7.73 15.46
C TRP A 216 1.57 7.75 16.26
N VAL A 217 0.68 8.70 15.99
CA VAL A 217 -0.52 8.95 16.80
C VAL A 217 -1.81 8.67 16.04
N LYS A 218 -1.80 8.71 14.70
CA LYS A 218 -2.95 8.45 13.85
C LYS A 218 -2.82 7.12 13.09
N LEU A 219 -1.97 7.06 12.07
CA LEU A 219 -1.96 5.90 11.16
C LEU A 219 -1.59 4.57 11.85
N TYR A 220 -0.70 4.60 12.84
CA TYR A 220 -0.34 3.40 13.62
C TYR A 220 -1.29 3.09 14.78
N ARG A 221 -2.25 3.97 15.07
CA ARG A 221 -3.23 3.83 16.16
C ARG A 221 -4.66 4.09 15.65
N ARG A 222 -5.00 3.37 14.59
CA ARG A 222 -6.33 3.48 13.94
C ARG A 222 -7.45 3.01 14.86
N ASP A 223 -8.60 3.62 14.66
CA ASP A 223 -9.87 3.31 15.27
C ASP A 223 -11.00 3.40 14.22
N ALA A 224 -12.26 3.27 14.67
CA ALA A 224 -13.42 3.30 13.79
C ALA A 224 -13.69 4.69 13.14
N HIS A 225 -13.07 5.76 13.63
CA HIS A 225 -13.24 7.13 13.10
C HIS A 225 -12.10 7.56 12.18
N SER A 226 -11.03 6.76 12.11
CA SER A 226 -9.81 7.10 11.37
C SER A 226 -10.10 7.48 9.91
N ASP A 227 -10.87 6.68 9.17
CA ASP A 227 -11.16 6.95 7.75
C ASP A 227 -11.92 8.26 7.50
N ASN A 228 -12.58 8.82 8.51
CA ASN A 228 -13.29 10.11 8.39
C ASN A 228 -12.37 11.32 8.54
N GLN A 229 -11.17 11.13 9.08
CA GLN A 229 -10.30 12.22 9.51
C GLN A 229 -8.86 12.09 9.05
N GLN A 230 -8.50 10.96 8.42
CA GLN A 230 -7.13 10.68 8.04
C GLN A 230 -7.06 9.87 6.75
N ILE A 231 -5.88 9.90 6.12
CA ILE A 231 -5.51 9.06 4.98
C ILE A 231 -4.29 8.22 5.31
N SER A 232 -4.01 7.21 4.48
CA SER A 232 -2.73 6.50 4.50
C SER A 232 -1.73 7.22 3.62
N TYR A 233 -0.57 7.58 4.17
CA TYR A 233 0.53 8.14 3.39
C TYR A 233 1.12 7.12 2.39
N TYR A 234 0.95 5.81 2.62
CA TYR A 234 1.25 4.78 1.61
C TYR A 234 0.33 4.95 0.41
N LEU A 235 -0.98 5.00 0.65
CA LEU A 235 -1.97 5.02 -0.42
C LEU A 235 -1.97 6.34 -1.21
N LYS A 236 -2.12 7.48 -0.53
CA LYS A 236 -2.09 8.79 -1.22
C LYS A 236 -0.68 9.05 -1.79
N GLY A 237 0.38 8.60 -1.13
CA GLY A 237 1.74 8.68 -1.65
C GLY A 237 1.95 7.86 -2.92
N ALA A 238 1.37 6.66 -3.02
CA ALA A 238 1.39 5.85 -4.24
C ALA A 238 0.64 6.54 -5.39
N LEU A 239 -0.50 7.16 -5.11
CA LEU A 239 -1.27 7.90 -6.12
C LEU A 239 -0.56 9.19 -6.56
N VAL A 240 0.11 9.91 -5.64
CA VAL A 240 0.98 11.04 -6.01
C VAL A 240 2.17 10.56 -6.84
N SER A 241 2.74 9.41 -6.52
CA SER A 241 3.83 8.79 -7.30
C SER A 241 3.35 8.40 -8.71
N LEU A 242 2.13 7.87 -8.84
CA LEU A 242 1.49 7.64 -10.14
C LEU A 242 1.37 8.94 -10.94
N LEU A 243 0.92 10.04 -10.33
CA LEU A 243 0.84 11.33 -11.02
C LEU A 243 2.20 11.83 -11.47
N LEU A 244 3.22 11.73 -10.60
CA LEU A 244 4.58 12.12 -10.94
C LEU A 244 5.13 11.28 -12.10
N ASP A 245 4.95 9.96 -12.08
CA ASP A 245 5.44 9.09 -13.14
C ASP A 245 4.74 9.40 -14.47
N LEU A 246 3.40 9.51 -14.48
CA LEU A 246 2.65 9.85 -15.70
C LEU A 246 2.98 11.26 -16.23
N HIS A 247 3.25 12.21 -15.34
CA HIS A 247 3.68 13.56 -15.72
C HIS A 247 5.05 13.55 -16.41
N LEU A 248 6.03 12.86 -15.82
CA LEU A 248 7.36 12.73 -16.39
C LEU A 248 7.33 11.90 -17.68
N LEU A 249 6.49 10.86 -17.75
CA LEU A 249 6.38 9.96 -18.90
C LEU A 249 5.91 10.70 -20.15
N ALA A 250 5.02 11.69 -19.98
CA ALA A 250 4.63 12.59 -21.07
C ALA A 250 5.80 13.39 -21.66
N GLN A 251 6.92 13.51 -20.93
CA GLN A 251 8.14 14.19 -21.32
C GLN A 251 9.27 13.22 -21.71
N GLY A 252 8.98 11.91 -21.77
CA GLY A 252 9.92 10.87 -22.18
C GLY A 252 10.82 10.34 -21.06
N GLN A 253 10.50 10.61 -19.79
CA GLN A 253 11.24 10.11 -18.62
C GLN A 253 10.28 9.44 -17.64
N GLY A 254 10.73 8.53 -16.78
CA GLY A 254 9.87 7.99 -15.70
C GLY A 254 10.28 8.51 -14.33
N LEU A 255 9.42 8.33 -13.33
CA LEU A 255 9.72 8.59 -11.92
C LEU A 255 10.98 7.83 -11.44
N HIS A 256 11.32 6.71 -12.07
CA HIS A 256 12.55 5.97 -11.78
C HIS A 256 13.81 6.83 -11.97
N VAL A 257 13.80 7.82 -12.87
CA VAL A 257 14.93 8.74 -13.07
C VAL A 257 15.17 9.56 -11.80
N LEU A 258 14.11 10.05 -11.16
CA LEU A 258 14.20 10.76 -9.88
C LEU A 258 14.80 9.85 -8.80
N LEU A 259 14.30 8.60 -8.71
CA LEU A 259 14.78 7.63 -7.73
C LEU A 259 16.27 7.30 -7.92
N GLN A 260 16.71 7.14 -9.16
CA GLN A 260 18.13 6.92 -9.51
C GLN A 260 19.01 8.13 -9.19
N GLN A 261 18.55 9.37 -9.48
CA GLN A 261 19.28 10.59 -9.13
C GLN A 261 19.43 10.76 -7.61
N LEU A 262 18.35 10.55 -6.86
CA LEU A 262 18.36 10.55 -5.40
C LEU A 262 19.32 9.49 -4.85
N TRP A 263 19.26 8.27 -5.40
CA TRP A 263 20.17 7.19 -5.02
C TRP A 263 21.63 7.58 -5.23
N LEU A 264 21.99 8.06 -6.42
CA LEU A 264 23.36 8.43 -6.76
C LEU A 264 23.89 9.59 -5.91
N ARG A 265 23.08 10.63 -5.67
CA ARG A 265 23.53 11.83 -4.95
C ARG A 265 23.50 11.67 -3.43
N PHE A 266 22.60 10.86 -2.88
CA PHE A 266 22.32 10.86 -1.44
C PHE A 266 22.32 9.50 -0.77
N GLY A 267 21.81 8.47 -1.46
CA GLY A 267 21.75 7.10 -0.92
C GLY A 267 23.14 6.46 -0.88
N ARG A 268 23.84 6.45 -2.02
CA ARG A 268 25.15 5.82 -2.20
C ARG A 268 26.25 6.40 -1.31
N VAL A 269 26.17 7.71 -1.01
CA VAL A 269 27.16 8.42 -0.17
C VAL A 269 26.76 8.48 1.31
N GLY A 270 25.62 7.90 1.70
CA GLY A 270 25.22 7.85 3.11
C GLY A 270 24.73 9.19 3.70
N ARG A 271 24.49 10.23 2.89
CA ARG A 271 24.01 11.54 3.38
C ARG A 271 22.55 11.53 3.81
N GLY A 272 21.72 10.78 3.08
CA GLY A 272 20.26 10.86 3.19
C GLY A 272 19.69 12.06 2.44
N TYR A 273 18.37 12.15 2.35
CA TYR A 273 17.65 13.20 1.63
C TYR A 273 16.68 13.96 2.53
N SER A 274 16.38 15.19 2.18
CA SER A 274 15.32 16.02 2.74
C SER A 274 14.25 16.28 1.69
N GLN A 275 13.09 16.76 2.13
CA GLN A 275 12.04 17.27 1.23
C GLN A 275 12.59 18.28 0.20
N ALA A 276 13.49 19.18 0.61
CA ALA A 276 14.09 20.17 -0.29
C ALA A 276 14.96 19.53 -1.39
N ASP A 277 15.62 18.41 -1.11
CA ASP A 277 16.40 17.69 -2.12
C ASP A 277 15.49 17.01 -3.15
N ILE A 278 14.32 16.48 -2.72
CA ILE A 278 13.30 15.95 -3.64
C ILE A 278 12.78 17.07 -4.53
N GLU A 279 12.37 18.19 -3.95
CA GLU A 279 11.84 19.35 -4.69
C GLU A 279 12.85 19.92 -5.69
N GLN A 280 14.13 20.01 -5.29
CA GLN A 280 15.19 20.43 -6.19
C GLN A 280 15.32 19.49 -7.39
N LEU A 281 15.43 18.18 -7.16
CA LEU A 281 15.60 17.21 -8.25
C LEU A 281 14.37 17.13 -9.14
N VAL A 282 13.17 17.23 -8.56
CA VAL A 282 11.92 17.34 -9.32
C VAL A 282 11.95 18.57 -10.23
N GLY A 283 12.44 19.71 -9.75
CA GLY A 283 12.61 20.93 -10.54
C GLY A 283 13.69 20.83 -11.63
N GLU A 284 14.72 20.01 -11.43
CA GLU A 284 15.70 19.69 -12.48
C GLU A 284 15.08 18.86 -13.62
N LEU A 285 14.07 18.03 -13.32
CA LEU A 285 13.36 17.22 -14.32
C LEU A 285 12.27 18.02 -15.04
N ASP A 286 11.46 18.78 -14.30
CA ASP A 286 10.50 19.74 -14.84
C ASP A 286 10.35 20.96 -13.88
N PRO A 287 10.63 22.19 -14.33
CA PRO A 287 10.50 23.40 -13.52
C PRO A 287 9.11 23.69 -12.92
N GLN A 288 8.03 23.15 -13.49
CA GLN A 288 6.65 23.33 -13.00
C GLN A 288 6.28 22.34 -11.89
N LEU A 289 6.95 21.18 -11.87
CA LEU A 289 6.58 20.06 -11.03
C LEU A 289 6.76 20.32 -9.52
N PRO A 290 7.71 21.14 -9.02
CA PRO A 290 7.79 21.48 -7.60
C PRO A 290 6.52 22.16 -7.07
N ALA A 291 5.92 23.07 -7.84
CA ALA A 291 4.70 23.77 -7.43
C ALA A 291 3.49 22.82 -7.40
N LEU A 292 3.37 21.94 -8.40
CA LEU A 292 2.34 20.90 -8.44
C LEU A 292 2.51 19.91 -7.29
N LEU A 293 3.74 19.44 -7.07
CA LEU A 293 4.06 18.51 -6.00
C LEU A 293 3.71 19.12 -4.63
N HIS A 294 4.11 20.35 -4.37
CA HIS A 294 3.78 21.03 -3.12
C HIS A 294 2.26 21.07 -2.86
N SER A 295 1.47 21.36 -3.91
CA SER A 295 0.00 21.34 -3.84
C SER A 295 -0.54 19.95 -3.52
N TRP A 296 -0.05 18.89 -4.17
CA TRP A 296 -0.50 17.52 -3.91
C TRP A 296 -0.10 17.00 -2.52
N LEU A 297 1.04 17.46 -2.00
CA LEU A 297 1.58 17.05 -0.71
C LEU A 297 0.87 17.74 0.46
N SER A 298 0.63 19.04 0.35
CA SER A 298 0.09 19.88 1.43
C SER A 298 -1.43 20.09 1.33
N GLY A 299 -2.00 19.87 0.15
CA GLY A 299 -3.43 20.04 -0.12
C GLY A 299 -4.28 18.84 0.26
N VAL A 300 -5.57 19.11 0.45
CA VAL A 300 -6.64 18.12 0.70
C VAL A 300 -7.62 18.00 -0.46
N ASP A 301 -7.43 18.78 -1.52
CA ASP A 301 -8.23 18.66 -2.74
C ASP A 301 -8.00 17.30 -3.42
N ASP A 302 -9.01 16.87 -4.19
CA ASP A 302 -8.91 15.64 -4.97
C ASP A 302 -7.76 15.72 -6.00
N LEU A 303 -6.97 14.65 -6.07
CA LEU A 303 -5.89 14.52 -7.03
C LEU A 303 -6.42 14.51 -8.47
N PRO A 304 -5.72 15.10 -9.46
CA PRO A 304 -6.16 15.16 -10.86
C PRO A 304 -6.01 13.83 -11.63
N LEU A 305 -6.45 12.73 -11.02
CA LEU A 305 -6.23 11.34 -11.47
C LEU A 305 -6.75 11.09 -12.88
N SER A 306 -8.00 11.46 -13.17
CA SER A 306 -8.63 11.19 -14.47
C SER A 306 -7.89 11.84 -15.63
N GLY A 307 -7.31 13.03 -15.43
CA GLY A 307 -6.56 13.73 -16.48
C GLY A 307 -5.27 13.00 -16.85
N TYR A 308 -4.51 12.56 -15.85
CA TYR A 308 -3.27 11.80 -16.08
C TYR A 308 -3.54 10.38 -16.58
N LEU A 309 -4.57 9.70 -16.07
CA LEU A 309 -4.94 8.37 -16.57
C LEU A 309 -5.38 8.43 -18.04
N LYS A 310 -6.09 9.49 -18.44
CA LYS A 310 -6.49 9.70 -19.83
C LYS A 310 -5.29 9.86 -20.77
N SER A 311 -4.18 10.44 -20.31
CA SER A 311 -2.97 10.61 -21.14
C SER A 311 -2.32 9.28 -21.54
N VAL A 312 -2.57 8.21 -20.78
CA VAL A 312 -2.19 6.83 -21.09
C VAL A 312 -3.36 5.97 -21.58
N GLY A 313 -4.45 6.61 -22.01
CA GLY A 313 -5.60 5.94 -22.62
C GLY A 313 -6.36 5.04 -21.63
N LEU A 314 -6.44 5.46 -20.37
CA LEU A 314 -7.25 4.83 -19.34
C LEU A 314 -8.37 5.78 -18.90
N ASP A 315 -9.56 5.23 -18.71
CA ASP A 315 -10.69 5.91 -18.07
C ASP A 315 -10.88 5.39 -16.66
N LEU A 316 -10.95 6.30 -15.69
CA LEU A 316 -11.34 6.01 -14.31
C LEU A 316 -12.84 6.21 -14.16
N LEU A 317 -13.59 5.11 -14.13
CA LEU A 317 -15.05 5.17 -14.13
C LEU A 317 -15.61 4.65 -12.81
N PRO A 318 -16.58 5.35 -12.19
CA PRO A 318 -17.31 4.80 -11.05
C PRO A 318 -18.11 3.58 -11.51
N ASP A 319 -18.04 2.49 -10.73
CA ASP A 319 -18.94 1.37 -10.95
C ASP A 319 -20.35 1.73 -10.44
N PRO A 320 -21.43 1.34 -11.15
CA PRO A 320 -22.78 1.64 -10.71
C PRO A 320 -23.06 1.08 -9.31
N ALA A 321 -23.52 1.96 -8.41
CA ALA A 321 -24.07 1.53 -7.13
C ALA A 321 -25.57 1.29 -7.28
N GLU A 322 -26.04 0.10 -6.90
CA GLU A 322 -27.45 -0.26 -7.01
C GLU A 322 -28.23 0.05 -5.73
N SER A 323 -27.55 0.05 -4.58
CA SER A 323 -28.18 0.27 -3.28
C SER A 323 -28.12 1.74 -2.83
N PRO A 324 -29.18 2.26 -2.18
CA PRO A 324 -29.14 3.57 -1.56
C PRO A 324 -27.98 3.72 -0.59
N TYR A 325 -27.35 4.91 -0.58
CA TYR A 325 -26.20 5.16 0.27
C TYR A 325 -26.65 5.61 1.67
N SER A 326 -26.23 4.87 2.69
CA SER A 326 -26.42 5.24 4.10
C SER A 326 -25.13 5.74 4.77
N GLY A 327 -23.95 5.40 4.21
CA GLY A 327 -22.65 5.59 4.83
C GLY A 327 -22.38 4.70 6.05
N LEU A 328 -23.19 3.66 6.25
CA LEU A 328 -23.04 2.71 7.35
C LEU A 328 -22.34 1.43 6.86
N GLN A 329 -21.37 0.97 7.64
CA GLN A 329 -20.86 -0.41 7.53
C GLN A 329 -21.04 -1.12 8.88
N SER A 330 -21.42 -2.40 8.81
CA SER A 330 -21.64 -3.24 9.98
C SER A 330 -20.94 -4.57 9.85
N THR A 331 -20.56 -5.16 10.98
CA THR A 331 -19.99 -6.50 11.08
C THR A 331 -20.81 -7.36 12.02
N PHE A 332 -20.94 -8.64 11.71
CA PHE A 332 -21.55 -9.61 12.62
C PHE A 332 -20.45 -10.37 13.37
N GLN A 333 -20.37 -10.18 14.68
CA GLN A 333 -19.39 -10.85 15.55
C GLN A 333 -20.05 -11.22 16.88
N GLU A 334 -19.73 -12.42 17.38
CA GLU A 334 -20.21 -12.90 18.69
C GLU A 334 -21.73 -12.82 18.89
N GLY A 335 -22.50 -13.01 17.81
CA GLY A 335 -23.97 -12.99 17.85
C GLY A 335 -24.59 -11.59 17.75
N GLN A 336 -23.78 -10.53 17.62
CA GLN A 336 -24.21 -9.15 17.54
C GLN A 336 -23.91 -8.56 16.16
N LEU A 337 -24.86 -7.81 15.60
CA LEU A 337 -24.65 -7.02 14.39
C LEU A 337 -24.27 -5.60 14.80
N THR A 338 -22.99 -5.27 14.78
CA THR A 338 -22.48 -3.98 15.26
C THR A 338 -22.07 -3.07 14.11
N ILE A 339 -22.35 -1.78 14.22
CA ILE A 339 -21.80 -0.77 13.31
C ILE A 339 -20.28 -0.74 13.49
N SER A 340 -19.54 -1.01 12.41
CA SER A 340 -18.08 -0.96 12.39
C SER A 340 -17.57 0.39 11.89
N LYS A 341 -18.34 1.09 11.05
CA LYS A 341 -18.01 2.39 10.49
C LYS A 341 -19.25 3.20 10.18
N VAL A 342 -19.14 4.51 10.38
CA VAL A 342 -20.12 5.52 9.93
C VAL A 342 -19.32 6.59 9.19
N ASP A 343 -19.58 6.78 7.90
CA ASP A 343 -18.90 7.79 7.09
C ASP A 343 -19.31 9.20 7.55
N ARG A 344 -18.36 10.14 7.53
CA ARG A 344 -18.62 11.55 7.84
C ARG A 344 -19.60 12.17 6.85
N ASP A 345 -20.48 13.03 7.35
CA ASP A 345 -21.55 13.74 6.65
C ASP A 345 -22.54 12.80 5.94
N SER A 346 -22.55 11.51 6.30
CA SER A 346 -23.44 10.51 5.73
C SER A 346 -24.84 10.53 6.36
N PRO A 347 -25.86 9.94 5.69
CA PRO A 347 -27.17 9.75 6.29
C PRO A 347 -27.16 9.05 7.65
N ALA A 348 -26.26 8.08 7.86
CA ALA A 348 -26.12 7.39 9.14
C ALA A 348 -25.57 8.31 10.25
N GLU A 349 -24.58 9.15 9.94
CA GLU A 349 -24.06 10.13 10.91
C GLU A 349 -25.13 11.17 11.26
N LEU A 350 -25.85 11.68 10.26
CA LEU A 350 -26.96 12.62 10.45
C LEU A 350 -28.12 12.02 11.26
N ALA A 351 -28.30 10.70 11.20
CA ALA A 351 -29.25 9.96 12.03
C ALA A 351 -28.74 9.69 13.46
N GLY A 352 -27.52 10.13 13.82
CA GLY A 352 -26.94 9.96 15.15
C GLY A 352 -26.37 8.58 15.45
N LEU A 353 -26.18 7.75 14.41
CA LEU A 353 -25.57 6.43 14.54
C LEU A 353 -24.06 6.57 14.74
N SER A 354 -23.46 5.58 15.40
CA SER A 354 -22.03 5.60 15.71
C SER A 354 -21.44 4.19 15.67
N PRO A 355 -20.15 4.05 15.35
CA PRO A 355 -19.47 2.77 15.53
C PRO A 355 -19.64 2.23 16.95
N GLY A 356 -19.89 0.93 17.05
CA GLY A 356 -20.19 0.24 18.31
C GLY A 356 -21.69 0.07 18.61
N ASP A 357 -22.59 0.78 17.91
CA ASP A 357 -24.03 0.52 18.05
C ASP A 357 -24.38 -0.89 17.56
N GLU A 358 -25.22 -1.60 18.31
CA GLU A 358 -25.81 -2.86 17.85
C GLU A 358 -27.07 -2.57 17.03
N LEU A 359 -27.08 -2.97 15.76
CA LEU A 359 -28.25 -2.91 14.90
C LEU A 359 -29.23 -4.03 15.23
N LEU A 360 -30.48 -3.66 15.52
CA LEU A 360 -31.51 -4.61 15.92
C LEU A 360 -32.54 -4.85 14.82
N ALA A 361 -33.14 -3.79 14.29
CA ALA A 361 -34.19 -3.89 13.28
C ALA A 361 -34.27 -2.65 12.39
N LEU A 362 -34.77 -2.82 11.17
CA LEU A 362 -35.11 -1.74 10.23
C LEU A 362 -36.57 -1.93 9.81
N ASP A 363 -37.41 -0.90 9.92
CA ASP A 363 -38.85 -0.94 9.58
C ASP A 363 -39.59 -2.16 10.14
N ALA A 364 -39.34 -2.45 11.43
CA ALA A 364 -39.85 -3.61 12.16
C ALA A 364 -39.33 -4.99 11.68
N GLU A 365 -38.39 -5.06 10.74
CA GLU A 365 -37.71 -6.29 10.35
C GLU A 365 -36.40 -6.49 11.12
N ARG A 366 -36.24 -7.66 11.77
CA ARG A 366 -35.03 -8.00 12.53
C ARG A 366 -33.82 -8.14 11.59
N LEU A 367 -32.77 -7.38 11.87
CA LEU A 367 -31.47 -7.53 11.23
C LEU A 367 -30.64 -8.61 11.94
N ARG A 368 -29.97 -9.45 11.17
CA ARG A 368 -29.12 -10.57 11.60
C ARG A 368 -27.77 -10.60 10.89
N SER A 369 -27.66 -9.99 9.72
CA SER A 369 -26.39 -9.87 9.01
C SER A 369 -26.30 -8.53 8.25
N PRO A 370 -25.07 -8.06 7.94
CA PRO A 370 -24.86 -6.81 7.21
C PRO A 370 -25.56 -6.76 5.84
N GLU A 371 -25.64 -7.89 5.15
CA GLU A 371 -26.16 -8.00 3.78
C GLU A 371 -27.66 -7.76 3.69
N GLN A 372 -28.38 -7.82 4.82
CA GLN A 372 -29.82 -7.55 4.86
C GLN A 372 -30.15 -6.06 4.77
N LEU A 373 -29.22 -5.17 5.16
CA LEU A 373 -29.51 -3.74 5.22
C LEU A 373 -29.70 -3.11 3.82
N PRO A 374 -28.77 -3.25 2.86
CA PRO A 374 -28.88 -2.58 1.56
C PRO A 374 -30.19 -2.79 0.79
N PRO A 375 -30.74 -4.03 0.67
CA PRO A 375 -31.96 -4.25 -0.11
C PRO A 375 -33.24 -3.71 0.55
N LEU A 376 -33.22 -3.41 1.86
CA LEU A 376 -34.35 -2.86 2.59
C LEU A 376 -34.42 -1.33 2.53
N LEU A 377 -33.32 -0.68 2.15
CA LEU A 377 -33.26 0.78 2.05
C LEU A 377 -33.89 1.29 0.75
N SER A 378 -34.47 2.49 0.81
CA SER A 378 -34.99 3.24 -0.32
C SER A 378 -34.40 4.65 -0.35
N ALA A 379 -33.95 5.10 -1.52
CA ALA A 379 -33.32 6.41 -1.67
C ALA A 379 -34.35 7.53 -1.45
N GLY A 380 -34.03 8.48 -0.56
CA GLY A 380 -34.93 9.57 -0.16
C GLY A 380 -36.08 9.13 0.76
N GLY A 381 -36.23 7.82 1.01
CA GLY A 381 -37.17 7.28 1.98
C GLY A 381 -36.71 7.56 3.42
N GLN A 382 -37.65 7.44 4.36
CA GLN A 382 -37.36 7.44 5.78
C GLN A 382 -37.60 6.04 6.32
N HIS A 383 -36.59 5.46 6.95
CA HIS A 383 -36.63 4.15 7.57
C HIS A 383 -36.43 4.28 9.08
N GLU A 384 -37.24 3.58 9.87
CA GLU A 384 -37.04 3.51 11.32
C GLU A 384 -35.99 2.44 11.64
N LEU A 385 -34.84 2.86 12.15
CA LEU A 385 -33.77 1.97 12.56
C LEU A 385 -33.74 1.86 14.09
N LEU A 386 -33.90 0.64 14.59
CA LEU A 386 -33.78 0.30 16.00
C LEU A 386 -32.35 -0.20 16.29
N PHE A 387 -31.71 0.38 17.30
CA PHE A 387 -30.35 0.03 17.69
C PHE A 387 -30.18 0.04 19.21
N CYS A 388 -29.14 -0.62 19.72
CA CYS A 388 -28.74 -0.59 21.12
C CYS A 388 -27.41 0.14 21.27
N ARG A 389 -27.36 1.12 22.19
CA ARG A 389 -26.12 1.79 22.58
C ARG A 389 -26.00 1.73 24.10
N ASP A 390 -24.89 1.17 24.59
CA ASP A 390 -24.61 1.02 26.02
C ASP A 390 -25.76 0.35 26.81
N GLY A 391 -26.40 -0.66 26.21
CA GLY A 391 -27.52 -1.39 26.79
C GLY A 391 -28.89 -0.70 26.70
N ALA A 392 -28.95 0.52 26.16
CA ALA A 392 -30.19 1.24 25.92
C ALA A 392 -30.66 1.07 24.47
N VAL A 393 -31.85 0.49 24.29
CA VAL A 393 -32.51 0.40 22.99
C VAL A 393 -33.07 1.77 22.61
N ARG A 394 -32.78 2.20 21.38
CA ARG A 394 -33.14 3.50 20.80
C ARG A 394 -33.66 3.28 19.38
N SER A 395 -34.47 4.20 18.88
CA SER A 395 -34.80 4.30 17.46
C SER A 395 -34.37 5.64 16.88
N THR A 396 -34.05 5.64 15.58
CA THR A 396 -33.75 6.85 14.82
C THR A 396 -34.32 6.74 13.40
N ALA A 397 -34.51 7.88 12.75
CA ALA A 397 -34.98 7.96 11.38
C ALA A 397 -33.77 8.05 10.42
N LEU A 398 -33.47 6.94 9.74
CA LEU A 398 -32.45 6.89 8.71
C LEU A 398 -33.03 7.35 7.37
N ARG A 399 -32.33 8.25 6.67
CA ARG A 399 -32.76 8.80 5.36
C ARG A 399 -31.70 8.58 4.29
N PRO A 400 -31.60 7.37 3.72
CA PRO A 400 -30.58 7.04 2.72
C PRO A 400 -30.63 7.99 1.52
N SER A 401 -29.47 8.38 1.01
CA SER A 401 -29.39 9.20 -0.21
C SER A 401 -29.47 8.33 -1.47
N THR A 402 -29.43 8.96 -2.64
CA THR A 402 -29.20 8.25 -3.90
C THR A 402 -27.94 7.40 -3.82
N PRO A 403 -27.90 6.25 -4.53
CA PRO A 403 -26.70 5.41 -4.58
C PRO A 403 -25.45 6.22 -4.91
N GLN A 404 -24.36 5.96 -4.19
CA GLN A 404 -23.05 6.56 -4.41
C GLN A 404 -22.05 5.47 -4.75
N PRO A 405 -21.14 5.68 -5.71
CA PRO A 405 -20.12 4.71 -6.03
C PRO A 405 -19.18 4.52 -4.84
N CYS A 406 -18.92 3.27 -4.49
CA CYS A 406 -17.87 2.88 -3.53
C CYS A 406 -16.68 2.22 -4.23
N ARG A 407 -16.79 2.01 -5.54
CA ARG A 407 -15.79 1.37 -6.39
C ARG A 407 -15.63 2.16 -7.68
N TRP A 408 -14.38 2.27 -8.11
CA TRP A 408 -13.96 2.83 -9.38
C TRP A 408 -13.08 1.82 -10.09
N SER A 409 -13.30 1.65 -11.38
CA SER A 409 -12.58 0.71 -12.22
C SER A 409 -11.85 1.46 -13.33
N LEU A 410 -10.58 1.12 -13.51
CA LEU A 410 -9.80 1.52 -14.68
C LEU A 410 -10.21 0.69 -15.88
N ARG A 411 -10.49 1.35 -17.00
CA ARG A 411 -10.79 0.70 -18.27
C ARG A 411 -9.91 1.27 -19.37
N LEU A 412 -9.52 0.43 -20.31
CA LEU A 412 -8.89 0.90 -21.55
C LEU A 412 -9.89 1.78 -22.31
N ASP A 413 -9.46 2.98 -22.70
CA ASP A 413 -10.24 3.82 -23.59
C ASP A 413 -10.16 3.25 -25.01
N PRO A 414 -11.27 2.77 -25.60
CA PRO A 414 -11.26 2.22 -26.95
C PRO A 414 -10.94 3.26 -28.02
N ASN A 415 -11.07 4.55 -27.70
CA ASN A 415 -10.75 5.68 -28.57
C ASN A 415 -9.42 6.34 -28.21
N ALA A 416 -8.59 5.70 -27.37
CA ALA A 416 -7.28 6.23 -27.02
C ALA A 416 -6.44 6.48 -28.28
N SER A 417 -5.75 7.62 -28.31
CA SER A 417 -4.81 7.92 -29.41
C SER A 417 -3.66 6.91 -29.42
N GLU A 418 -3.02 6.75 -30.58
CA GLU A 418 -1.84 5.90 -30.70
C GLU A 418 -0.71 6.33 -29.74
N ALA A 419 -0.54 7.65 -29.57
CA ALA A 419 0.41 8.22 -28.61
C ALA A 419 0.09 7.81 -27.17
N ALA A 420 -1.18 7.85 -26.75
CA ALA A 420 -1.60 7.42 -25.41
C ALA A 420 -1.38 5.91 -25.22
N CYS A 421 -1.68 5.09 -26.24
CA CYS A 421 -1.40 3.66 -26.22
C CYS A 421 0.10 3.34 -26.19
N HIS A 422 0.93 4.16 -26.83
CA HIS A 422 2.38 4.04 -26.77
C HIS A 422 2.92 4.41 -25.38
N LEU A 423 2.47 5.53 -24.81
CA LEU A 423 2.83 5.94 -23.44
C LEU A 423 2.45 4.88 -22.41
N ARG A 424 1.26 4.28 -22.51
CA ARG A 424 0.86 3.17 -21.64
C ARG A 424 1.79 1.96 -21.75
N ARG A 425 2.16 1.57 -22.96
CA ARG A 425 3.11 0.47 -23.18
C ARG A 425 4.48 0.79 -22.57
N SER A 426 4.97 2.01 -22.75
CA SER A 426 6.22 2.47 -22.14
C SER A 426 6.15 2.46 -20.60
N TRP A 427 5.01 2.87 -20.04
CA TRP A 427 4.77 2.86 -18.60
C TRP A 427 4.83 1.43 -18.03
N PHE A 428 4.15 0.49 -18.67
CA PHE A 428 4.09 -0.91 -18.23
C PHE A 428 5.39 -1.68 -18.43
N GLN A 429 6.20 -1.33 -19.43
CA GLN A 429 7.49 -1.98 -19.68
C GLN A 429 8.57 -1.58 -18.67
N GLY A 430 8.51 -0.37 -18.11
CA GLY A 430 9.52 0.15 -17.21
C GLY A 430 10.83 0.55 -17.91
N PRO A 431 11.89 0.86 -17.15
CA PRO A 431 13.18 1.24 -17.72
C PRO A 431 13.79 0.08 -18.53
N ALA A 432 14.34 0.41 -19.70
CA ALA A 432 15.11 -0.53 -20.50
C ALA A 432 16.37 -0.99 -19.73
N ARG A 433 16.70 -2.27 -19.84
CA ARG A 433 17.97 -2.82 -19.29
C ARG A 433 19.16 -2.41 -20.14
#